data_AF-A0A964QKM6-F1
#
_entry.id   AF-A0A964QKM6-F1
#
_cell.length_a   1.000
_cell.length_b   1.000
_cell.length_c   1.000
_cell.angle_alpha   90.00
_cell.angle_beta   90.00
_cell.angle_gamma   90.00
#
_symmetry.space_group_name_H-M   'P 1'
#
loop_
_entity.id
_entity.type
_entity.pdbx_description
1 polymer ?
#
loop_
_entity_poly.entity_id
_entity_poly.type
_entity_poly.pdbx_seq_one_letter_code
_entity_poly.pdbx_strand_id
1 'polypeptide(L)'
;MKRFLIFSMFAALLSYQAAARAVELTLGGYGLALGNEPKAKGLRLNLRDHQVQRVDGLNLTLWKAKEDSEAVFNGAAVGLIGPEAGTMRGLAVGGLEVWAEESLTGIALGGLGVDRDLTGIAAGLAGVAAEKDISGVVLGGIGVGTAGKLTGIAVGGVGVGTGDDVTGMVLGGVGAMAGENLKGIGAGLVGVGVGADLDGLVLGGVGAGVGENVTGLVLGGLGAGVGGRMRGIGFGLIGLAVAGDLEGLGFGGVGIRAAGNIRGLTLGGVVVAAGKSITGLTLGPARVRAKERVSGITTSLVSIGAPAMRGVMVSGLTEWSSRISGFTRSTSG
;
A
#
# COMPACT_ATOMS: atom_id res chain seq x y z
N MET A 1 -5.29 16.55 -49.47
CA MET A 1 -4.24 17.59 -49.40
C MET A 1 -3.69 17.79 -47.99
N LYS A 2 -4.50 18.03 -46.94
CA LYS A 2 -4.01 18.21 -45.55
C LYS A 2 -3.18 17.05 -44.98
N ARG A 3 -3.56 15.78 -45.24
CA ARG A 3 -2.80 14.59 -44.82
C ARG A 3 -1.45 14.43 -45.54
N PHE A 4 -1.38 14.83 -46.81
CA PHE A 4 -0.14 14.85 -47.60
C PHE A 4 0.80 15.97 -47.15
N LEU A 5 0.25 17.12 -46.74
CA LEU A 5 1.02 18.21 -46.15
C LEU A 5 1.63 17.80 -44.80
N ILE A 6 0.88 17.11 -43.95
CA ILE A 6 1.38 16.60 -42.67
C ILE A 6 2.48 15.55 -42.90
N PHE A 7 2.27 14.61 -43.83
CA PHE A 7 3.26 13.59 -44.14
C PHE A 7 4.51 14.17 -44.81
N SER A 8 4.36 15.16 -45.68
CA SER A 8 5.46 15.89 -46.31
C SER A 8 6.21 16.77 -45.30
N MET A 9 5.52 17.37 -44.33
CA MET A 9 6.14 18.11 -43.24
C MET A 9 6.91 17.16 -42.31
N PHE A 10 6.33 16.00 -41.99
CA PHE A 10 7.00 14.96 -41.20
C PHE A 10 8.21 14.38 -41.92
N ALA A 11 8.11 14.12 -43.23
CA ALA A 11 9.20 13.65 -44.07
C ALA A 11 10.29 14.73 -44.25
N ALA A 12 9.93 16.01 -44.33
CA ALA A 12 10.88 17.13 -44.36
C ALA A 12 11.60 17.30 -43.02
N LEU A 13 10.89 17.13 -41.90
CA LEU A 13 11.48 17.11 -40.54
C LEU A 13 12.44 15.93 -40.35
N LEU A 14 12.07 14.73 -40.83
CA LEU A 14 12.93 13.54 -40.82
C LEU A 14 14.16 13.72 -41.72
N SER A 15 14.01 14.37 -42.87
CA SER A 15 15.12 14.66 -43.79
C SER A 15 16.09 15.72 -43.26
N TYR A 16 15.60 16.70 -42.48
CA TYR A 16 16.43 17.71 -41.82
C TYR A 16 17.32 17.10 -40.73
N GLN A 17 16.92 15.99 -40.13
CA GLN A 17 17.67 15.31 -39.06
C GLN A 17 18.98 14.67 -39.53
N ALA A 18 19.07 14.26 -40.80
CA ALA A 18 20.33 13.77 -41.34
C ALA A 18 21.39 14.90 -41.47
N ALA A 19 20.99 16.17 -41.35
CA ALA A 19 21.85 17.34 -41.53
C ALA A 19 22.01 18.23 -40.28
N ALA A 20 21.20 18.05 -39.23
CA ALA A 20 21.17 18.98 -38.09
C ALA A 20 22.29 18.69 -37.06
N ARG A 21 23.38 19.45 -37.17
CA ARG A 21 24.34 19.72 -36.07
C ARG A 21 23.61 20.43 -34.92
N ALA A 22 23.94 20.09 -33.68
CA ALA A 22 23.51 20.86 -32.52
C ALA A 22 23.98 22.32 -32.66
N VAL A 23 23.11 23.27 -32.30
CA VAL A 23 23.43 24.70 -32.30
C VAL A 23 23.39 25.18 -30.86
N GLU A 24 24.52 25.68 -30.38
CA GLU A 24 24.67 26.22 -29.03
C GLU A 24 24.85 27.74 -29.09
N LEU A 25 23.97 28.47 -28.41
CA LEU A 25 24.05 29.92 -28.23
C LEU A 25 24.28 30.20 -26.75
N THR A 26 25.54 30.20 -26.33
CA THR A 26 25.94 30.37 -24.92
C THR A 26 26.63 31.70 -24.64
N LEU A 27 26.37 32.22 -23.44
CA LEU A 27 27.07 33.35 -22.83
C LEU A 27 27.42 32.96 -21.40
N GLY A 28 28.72 32.90 -21.07
CA GLY A 28 29.19 32.39 -19.77
C GLY A 28 28.87 30.92 -19.52
N GLY A 29 28.68 30.12 -20.57
CA GLY A 29 28.34 28.70 -20.47
C GLY A 29 26.86 28.42 -20.16
N TYR A 30 26.00 29.44 -20.13
CA TYR A 30 24.54 29.30 -20.07
C TYR A 30 23.94 29.77 -21.39
N GLY A 31 22.98 29.03 -21.93
CA GLY A 31 22.50 29.34 -23.27
C GLY A 31 21.30 28.54 -23.75
N LEU A 32 21.06 28.68 -25.05
CA LEU A 32 20.08 27.90 -25.81
C LEU A 32 20.80 26.82 -26.61
N ALA A 33 20.48 25.56 -26.34
CA ALA A 33 20.91 24.41 -27.13
C ALA A 33 19.74 23.91 -28.00
N LEU A 34 19.92 23.90 -29.32
CA LEU A 34 18.96 23.37 -30.28
C LEU A 34 19.49 22.07 -30.88
N GLY A 35 18.71 20.99 -30.76
CA GLY A 35 19.06 19.67 -31.27
C GLY A 35 19.77 18.79 -30.23
N ASN A 36 20.45 17.75 -30.72
CA ASN A 36 20.97 16.69 -29.88
C ASN A 36 22.38 17.02 -29.34
N GLU A 37 22.43 17.89 -28.33
CA GLU A 37 23.66 18.26 -27.61
C GLU A 37 23.86 17.35 -26.38
N PRO A 38 25.03 16.70 -26.19
CA PRO A 38 25.29 15.82 -25.04
C PRO A 38 25.35 16.53 -23.69
N LYS A 39 25.80 17.80 -23.65
CA LYS A 39 25.90 18.61 -22.42
C LYS A 39 25.31 19.99 -22.64
N ALA A 40 24.32 20.38 -21.84
CA ALA A 40 23.71 21.70 -21.95
C ALA A 40 23.49 22.34 -20.58
N LYS A 41 23.61 23.67 -20.52
CA LYS A 41 23.23 24.48 -19.36
C LYS A 41 22.34 25.64 -19.80
N GLY A 42 21.16 25.76 -19.22
CA GLY A 42 20.14 26.74 -19.65
C GLY A 42 18.94 26.06 -20.29
N LEU A 43 18.59 26.44 -21.53
CA LEU A 43 17.43 25.91 -22.24
C LEU A 43 17.88 24.96 -23.36
N ARG A 44 17.36 23.74 -23.38
CA ARG A 44 17.58 22.75 -24.45
C ARG A 44 16.25 22.40 -25.12
N LEU A 45 16.21 22.51 -26.44
CA LEU A 45 15.07 22.09 -27.27
C LEU A 45 15.53 20.95 -28.17
N ASN A 46 14.86 19.80 -28.09
CA ASN A 46 15.19 18.64 -28.89
C ASN A 46 13.93 17.93 -29.44
N LEU A 47 14.07 17.29 -30.59
CA LEU A 47 13.00 16.42 -31.11
C LEU A 47 13.03 15.07 -30.39
N ARG A 48 14.22 14.50 -30.21
CA ARG A 48 14.43 13.17 -29.65
C ARG A 48 15.82 13.06 -29.04
N ASP A 49 15.88 12.70 -27.76
CA ASP A 49 17.14 12.55 -27.02
C ASP A 49 17.93 11.31 -27.50
N HIS A 50 19.25 11.48 -27.60
CA HIS A 50 20.20 10.41 -27.94
C HIS A 50 21.60 10.74 -27.39
N GLN A 51 22.16 9.89 -26.53
CA GLN A 51 23.51 10.04 -25.96
C GLN A 51 23.75 11.37 -25.22
N VAL A 52 22.71 11.89 -24.58
CA VAL A 52 22.72 12.97 -23.63
C VAL A 52 23.41 12.51 -22.35
N GLN A 53 24.36 13.31 -21.87
CA GLN A 53 25.08 13.04 -20.64
C GLN A 53 24.52 13.88 -19.50
N ARG A 54 24.38 15.19 -19.72
CA ARG A 54 23.97 16.11 -18.65
C ARG A 54 23.26 17.34 -19.15
N VAL A 55 22.13 17.66 -18.53
CA VAL A 55 21.43 18.93 -18.72
C VAL A 55 21.23 19.60 -17.36
N ASP A 56 21.79 20.80 -17.17
CA ASP A 56 21.51 21.64 -16.02
C ASP A 56 20.61 22.82 -16.46
N GLY A 57 19.29 22.68 -16.31
CA GLY A 57 18.32 23.70 -16.72
C GLY A 57 16.99 23.13 -17.18
N LEU A 58 16.43 23.68 -18.27
CA LEU A 58 15.16 23.25 -18.87
C LEU A 58 15.42 22.42 -20.14
N ASN A 59 15.04 21.14 -20.12
CA ASN A 59 15.05 20.26 -21.28
C ASN A 59 13.63 20.09 -21.84
N LEU A 60 13.42 20.46 -23.10
CA LEU A 60 12.17 20.23 -23.82
C LEU A 60 12.41 19.19 -24.92
N THR A 61 11.73 18.05 -24.84
CA THR A 61 11.82 16.95 -25.83
C THR A 61 10.45 16.62 -26.41
N LEU A 62 10.39 16.15 -27.66
CA LEU A 62 9.12 15.78 -28.29
C LEU A 62 8.89 14.26 -28.28
N TRP A 63 9.95 13.45 -28.28
CA TRP A 63 9.87 12.00 -28.43
C TRP A 63 10.72 11.26 -27.41
N LYS A 64 10.38 9.98 -27.19
CA LYS A 64 11.10 9.05 -26.32
C LYS A 64 12.57 8.92 -26.76
N ALA A 65 13.51 8.85 -25.81
CA ALA A 65 14.93 8.77 -26.11
C ALA A 65 15.26 7.51 -26.93
N LYS A 66 16.46 7.50 -27.53
CA LYS A 66 16.94 6.33 -28.29
C LYS A 66 18.01 5.54 -27.53
N GLU A 67 18.77 6.17 -26.63
CA GLU A 67 19.89 5.61 -25.86
C GLU A 67 20.36 6.66 -24.81
N ASP A 68 19.64 6.82 -23.69
CA ASP A 68 19.91 7.87 -22.67
C ASP A 68 19.81 7.38 -21.22
N SER A 69 20.09 6.10 -21.02
CA SER A 69 20.07 5.42 -19.73
C SER A 69 20.97 6.04 -18.67
N GLU A 70 22.02 6.75 -19.08
CA GLU A 70 22.98 7.41 -18.18
C GLU A 70 22.78 8.94 -18.13
N ALA A 71 21.77 9.49 -18.81
CA ALA A 71 21.56 10.93 -18.86
C ALA A 71 21.19 11.47 -17.48
N VAL A 72 21.77 12.63 -17.11
CA VAL A 72 21.45 13.33 -15.86
C VAL A 72 20.79 14.67 -16.14
N PHE A 73 19.52 14.81 -15.77
CA PHE A 73 18.80 16.07 -15.87
C PHE A 73 18.64 16.71 -14.49
N ASN A 74 19.26 17.89 -14.30
CA ASN A 74 19.09 18.73 -13.12
C ASN A 74 18.29 19.97 -13.52
N GLY A 75 17.06 20.11 -13.02
CA GLY A 75 16.17 21.23 -13.32
C GLY A 75 14.79 20.76 -13.76
N ALA A 76 14.37 21.13 -14.96
CA ALA A 76 13.06 20.78 -15.51
C ALA A 76 13.20 19.97 -16.81
N ALA A 77 12.53 18.82 -16.91
CA ALA A 77 12.45 18.01 -18.11
C ALA A 77 10.98 17.89 -18.54
N VAL A 78 10.65 18.36 -19.75
CA VAL A 78 9.28 18.34 -20.27
C VAL A 78 9.28 17.63 -21.62
N GLY A 79 8.47 16.58 -21.73
CA GLY A 79 8.35 15.73 -22.90
C GLY A 79 6.92 15.59 -23.40
N LEU A 80 6.67 15.71 -24.71
CA LEU A 80 5.33 15.43 -25.25
C LEU A 80 4.96 13.95 -25.12
N ILE A 81 5.84 13.06 -25.57
CA ILE A 81 5.74 11.62 -25.27
C ILE A 81 6.25 11.36 -23.85
N GLY A 82 7.38 11.94 -23.48
CA GLY A 82 7.91 11.82 -22.13
C GLY A 82 9.40 12.07 -22.04
N PRO A 83 9.90 12.76 -21.01
CA PRO A 83 11.34 12.80 -20.75
C PRO A 83 11.81 11.41 -20.31
N GLU A 84 12.93 10.97 -20.87
CA GLU A 84 13.63 9.73 -20.53
C GLU A 84 15.09 10.05 -20.22
N ALA A 85 15.57 9.60 -19.06
CA ALA A 85 16.93 9.79 -18.60
C ALA A 85 17.29 8.73 -17.55
N GLY A 86 18.57 8.58 -17.23
CA GLY A 86 19.01 7.80 -16.06
C GLY A 86 18.55 8.42 -14.76
N THR A 87 18.99 9.65 -14.50
CA THR A 87 18.68 10.38 -13.28
C THR A 87 17.99 11.70 -13.60
N MET A 88 16.84 11.95 -12.97
CA MET A 88 16.12 13.23 -13.02
C MET A 88 16.00 13.86 -11.64
N ARG A 89 16.46 15.10 -11.51
CA ARG A 89 16.40 15.89 -10.27
C ARG A 89 15.70 17.22 -10.53
N GLY A 90 14.52 17.39 -9.95
CA GLY A 90 13.69 18.60 -10.08
C GLY A 90 12.29 18.30 -10.58
N LEU A 91 11.88 18.93 -11.68
CA LEU A 91 10.54 18.78 -12.27
C LEU A 91 10.63 17.91 -13.53
N ALA A 92 9.80 16.88 -13.61
CA ALA A 92 9.64 16.06 -14.81
C ALA A 92 8.17 16.01 -15.23
N VAL A 93 7.86 16.40 -16.47
CA VAL A 93 6.49 16.43 -17.00
C VAL A 93 6.44 15.72 -18.34
N GLY A 94 5.69 14.63 -18.42
CA GLY A 94 5.48 13.84 -19.63
C GLY A 94 4.03 13.86 -20.08
N GLY A 95 3.76 14.21 -21.33
CA GLY A 95 2.42 14.15 -21.90
C GLY A 95 1.86 12.72 -21.93
N LEU A 96 2.73 11.71 -22.13
CA LEU A 96 2.40 10.31 -21.86
C LEU A 96 3.15 9.81 -20.62
N GLU A 97 4.48 9.76 -20.59
CA GLU A 97 5.18 9.09 -19.49
C GLU A 97 6.36 9.92 -18.97
N VAL A 98 6.78 9.65 -17.74
CA VAL A 98 8.07 10.11 -17.21
C VAL A 98 8.89 8.87 -16.86
N TRP A 99 10.07 8.71 -17.47
CA TRP A 99 10.87 7.50 -17.33
C TRP A 99 12.27 7.85 -16.80
N ALA A 100 12.61 7.38 -15.60
CA ALA A 100 13.91 7.65 -14.96
C ALA A 100 14.64 6.34 -14.62
N GLU A 101 15.56 5.84 -15.44
CA GLU A 101 16.07 4.47 -15.27
C GLU A 101 16.73 4.17 -13.92
N GLU A 102 17.41 5.16 -13.33
CA GLU A 102 18.10 5.04 -12.05
C GLU A 102 17.32 5.68 -10.91
N SER A 103 16.95 6.96 -11.05
CA SER A 103 16.28 7.70 -9.97
C SER A 103 15.56 8.96 -10.44
N LEU A 104 14.42 9.20 -9.83
CA LEU A 104 13.69 10.46 -9.92
C LEU A 104 13.59 11.10 -8.54
N THR A 105 14.18 12.28 -8.38
CA THR A 105 14.04 13.09 -7.16
C THR A 105 13.36 14.41 -7.46
N GLY A 106 12.16 14.65 -6.92
CA GLY A 106 11.43 15.91 -7.07
C GLY A 106 9.96 15.73 -7.40
N ILE A 107 9.47 16.38 -8.45
CA ILE A 107 8.06 16.34 -8.88
C ILE A 107 7.96 15.68 -10.25
N ALA A 108 7.18 14.61 -10.36
CA ALA A 108 6.92 13.88 -11.61
C ALA A 108 5.44 13.88 -11.97
N LEU A 109 5.11 14.30 -13.19
CA LEU A 109 3.74 14.27 -13.72
C LEU A 109 3.73 13.57 -15.06
N GLY A 110 3.15 12.36 -15.14
CA GLY A 110 3.00 11.59 -16.37
C GLY A 110 1.53 11.45 -16.76
N GLY A 111 1.20 11.53 -18.05
CA GLY A 111 -0.15 11.21 -18.53
C GLY A 111 -0.56 9.78 -18.20
N LEU A 112 0.14 8.80 -18.75
CA LEU A 112 -0.01 7.37 -18.51
C LEU A 112 0.76 6.90 -17.27
N GLY A 113 1.94 7.44 -16.97
CA GLY A 113 2.58 7.13 -15.69
C GLY A 113 3.98 7.66 -15.46
N VAL A 114 4.47 7.37 -14.27
CA VAL A 114 5.85 7.61 -13.83
C VAL A 114 6.44 6.25 -13.50
N ASP A 115 7.55 5.90 -14.13
CA ASP A 115 8.24 4.62 -13.92
C ASP A 115 9.57 4.84 -13.19
N ARG A 116 9.90 3.94 -12.25
CA ARG A 116 11.18 3.74 -11.50
C ARG A 116 11.29 4.41 -10.11
N ASP A 117 12.49 4.39 -9.51
CA ASP A 117 12.79 4.80 -8.13
C ASP A 117 12.46 6.26 -7.89
N LEU A 118 11.50 6.49 -6.98
CA LEU A 118 10.90 7.79 -6.82
C LEU A 118 11.11 8.34 -5.42
N THR A 119 11.71 9.53 -5.34
CA THR A 119 11.77 10.33 -4.11
C THR A 119 11.11 11.69 -4.35
N GLY A 120 9.93 11.93 -3.79
CA GLY A 120 9.22 13.21 -3.88
C GLY A 120 7.73 13.08 -4.17
N ILE A 121 7.22 13.90 -5.09
CA ILE A 121 5.79 13.95 -5.45
C ILE A 121 5.62 13.38 -6.85
N ALA A 122 4.69 12.44 -7.02
CA ALA A 122 4.39 11.85 -8.33
C ALA A 122 2.90 11.74 -8.59
N ALA A 123 2.48 12.00 -9.82
CA ALA A 123 1.12 11.72 -10.27
C ALA A 123 1.09 11.15 -11.69
N GLY A 124 0.26 10.13 -11.91
CA GLY A 124 0.01 9.50 -13.20
C GLY A 124 -1.46 9.17 -13.42
N LEU A 125 -2.05 9.46 -14.59
CA LEU A 125 -3.48 9.14 -14.85
C LEU A 125 -3.72 7.63 -14.97
N ALA A 126 -2.81 6.87 -15.62
CA ALA A 126 -2.91 5.42 -15.57
C ALA A 126 -2.31 4.89 -14.26
N GLY A 127 -1.11 5.30 -13.87
CA GLY A 127 -0.59 4.94 -12.56
C GLY A 127 0.84 5.41 -12.30
N VAL A 128 1.37 5.00 -11.16
CA VAL A 128 2.79 5.18 -10.82
C VAL A 128 3.36 3.82 -10.45
N ALA A 129 4.45 3.43 -11.11
CA ALA A 129 5.13 2.17 -10.91
C ALA A 129 6.60 2.40 -10.56
N ALA A 130 7.14 1.65 -9.61
CA ALA A 130 8.56 1.74 -9.25
C ALA A 130 9.17 0.36 -9.03
N GLU A 131 10.30 0.07 -9.70
CA GLU A 131 10.97 -1.22 -9.55
C GLU A 131 11.71 -1.39 -8.22
N LYS A 132 12.19 -0.32 -7.57
CA LYS A 132 12.71 -0.41 -6.20
C LYS A 132 11.80 0.34 -5.24
N ASP A 133 12.13 1.57 -4.87
CA ASP A 133 11.47 2.24 -3.73
C ASP A 133 10.68 3.47 -4.16
N ILE A 134 9.57 3.71 -3.47
CA ILE A 134 8.81 4.95 -3.50
C ILE A 134 8.95 5.64 -2.14
N SER A 135 9.46 6.87 -2.12
CA SER A 135 9.55 7.71 -0.94
C SER A 135 8.91 9.08 -1.19
N GLY A 136 7.71 9.32 -0.66
CA GLY A 136 7.05 10.63 -0.72
C GLY A 136 5.54 10.56 -0.90
N VAL A 137 4.97 11.40 -1.78
CA VAL A 137 3.51 11.50 -2.01
C VAL A 137 3.19 11.11 -3.45
N VAL A 138 2.43 10.04 -3.62
CA VAL A 138 2.16 9.46 -4.94
C VAL A 138 0.66 9.29 -5.18
N LEU A 139 0.21 9.70 -6.37
CA LEU A 139 -1.17 9.58 -6.82
C LEU A 139 -1.24 8.86 -8.17
N GLY A 140 -1.79 7.64 -8.18
CA GLY A 140 -2.03 6.87 -9.39
C GLY A 140 -3.53 6.81 -9.72
N GLY A 141 -3.91 7.22 -10.93
CA GLY A 141 -5.33 7.22 -11.34
C GLY A 141 -5.95 5.82 -11.39
N ILE A 142 -5.22 4.80 -11.87
CA ILE A 142 -5.60 3.39 -11.69
C ILE A 142 -4.90 2.81 -10.46
N GLY A 143 -3.59 2.99 -10.31
CA GLY A 143 -2.92 2.43 -9.14
C GLY A 143 -1.50 2.91 -8.91
N VAL A 144 -0.99 2.58 -7.73
CA VAL A 144 0.41 2.77 -7.35
C VAL A 144 1.01 1.40 -7.05
N GLY A 145 2.09 1.06 -7.74
CA GLY A 145 2.77 -0.22 -7.61
C GLY A 145 4.26 -0.03 -7.34
N THR A 146 4.82 -0.77 -6.39
CA THR A 146 6.27 -0.83 -6.24
C THR A 146 6.74 -2.22 -5.84
N ALA A 147 7.88 -2.68 -6.36
CA ALA A 147 8.42 -3.99 -6.01
C ALA A 147 9.29 -3.97 -4.74
N GLY A 148 9.80 -2.80 -4.35
CA GLY A 148 10.47 -2.57 -3.07
C GLY A 148 9.55 -1.89 -2.07
N LYS A 149 10.08 -0.88 -1.37
CA LYS A 149 9.45 -0.25 -0.20
C LYS A 149 8.67 1.00 -0.57
N LEU A 150 7.61 1.25 0.19
CA LEU A 150 6.81 2.47 0.10
C LEU A 150 6.88 3.25 1.41
N THR A 151 7.52 4.41 1.39
CA THR A 151 7.60 5.33 2.53
C THR A 151 6.86 6.64 2.22
N GLY A 152 5.78 6.93 2.93
CA GLY A 152 5.01 8.17 2.75
C GLY A 152 3.53 7.95 2.49
N ILE A 153 2.96 8.62 1.49
CA ILE A 153 1.53 8.58 1.16
C ILE A 153 1.36 8.09 -0.28
N ALA A 154 0.60 7.02 -0.49
CA ALA A 154 0.22 6.58 -1.82
C ALA A 154 -1.29 6.39 -1.93
N VAL A 155 -1.85 6.92 -3.01
CA VAL A 155 -3.28 6.85 -3.32
C VAL A 155 -3.46 6.29 -4.73
N GLY A 156 -4.18 5.18 -4.86
CA GLY A 156 -4.48 4.51 -6.11
C GLY A 156 -5.99 4.40 -6.34
N GLY A 157 -6.48 4.78 -7.52
CA GLY A 157 -7.92 4.75 -7.81
C GLY A 157 -8.54 3.34 -7.74
N VAL A 158 -7.80 2.31 -8.15
CA VAL A 158 -8.12 0.89 -7.99
C VAL A 158 -7.33 0.30 -6.83
N GLY A 159 -6.02 0.55 -6.74
CA GLY A 159 -5.27 -0.02 -5.62
C GLY A 159 -3.85 0.48 -5.46
N VAL A 160 -3.29 0.16 -4.30
CA VAL A 160 -1.88 0.38 -3.98
C VAL A 160 -1.26 -0.96 -3.60
N GLY A 161 -0.16 -1.34 -4.25
CA GLY A 161 0.55 -2.60 -3.99
C GLY A 161 2.04 -2.36 -3.83
N THR A 162 2.60 -2.92 -2.76
CA THR A 162 4.05 -2.85 -2.43
C THR A 162 4.57 -4.27 -2.27
N GLY A 163 5.71 -4.59 -2.87
CA GLY A 163 6.34 -5.91 -2.79
C GLY A 163 7.02 -6.18 -1.45
N ASP A 164 7.40 -5.13 -0.74
CA ASP A 164 8.13 -5.17 0.54
C ASP A 164 7.35 -4.38 1.62
N ASP A 165 8.05 -3.63 2.47
CA ASP A 165 7.53 -2.80 3.55
C ASP A 165 6.78 -1.54 3.09
N VAL A 166 5.69 -1.23 3.80
CA VAL A 166 5.00 0.06 3.76
C VAL A 166 5.21 0.80 5.08
N THR A 167 5.75 2.02 5.04
CA THR A 167 5.78 2.95 6.17
C THR A 167 5.04 4.24 5.82
N GLY A 168 3.82 4.41 6.34
CA GLY A 168 3.00 5.60 6.09
C GLY A 168 1.54 5.27 5.81
N MET A 169 0.96 5.86 4.76
CA MET A 169 -0.46 5.73 4.40
C MET A 169 -0.65 5.23 2.97
N VAL A 170 -1.37 4.12 2.80
CA VAL A 170 -1.74 3.57 1.50
C VAL A 170 -3.27 3.48 1.38
N LEU A 171 -3.83 4.12 0.35
CA LEU A 171 -5.26 4.20 0.10
C LEU A 171 -5.55 3.67 -1.31
N GLY A 172 -6.18 2.51 -1.40
CA GLY A 172 -6.65 1.94 -2.65
C GLY A 172 -8.17 2.02 -2.77
N GLY A 173 -8.71 2.33 -3.95
CA GLY A 173 -10.16 2.29 -4.14
C GLY A 173 -10.74 0.88 -3.90
N VAL A 174 -10.19 -0.14 -4.55
CA VAL A 174 -10.55 -1.55 -4.32
C VAL A 174 -9.75 -2.13 -3.16
N GLY A 175 -8.42 -1.99 -3.17
CA GLY A 175 -7.60 -2.58 -2.11
C GLY A 175 -6.19 -2.02 -1.97
N ALA A 176 -5.60 -2.25 -0.81
CA ALA A 176 -4.22 -1.91 -0.50
C ALA A 176 -3.44 -3.14 -0.02
N MET A 177 -2.20 -3.31 -0.47
CA MET A 177 -1.38 -4.46 -0.11
C MET A 177 0.05 -4.05 0.23
N ALA A 178 0.55 -4.60 1.35
CA ALA A 178 1.97 -4.61 1.71
C ALA A 178 2.46 -6.07 1.65
N GLY A 179 3.52 -6.33 0.88
CA GLY A 179 4.08 -7.67 0.68
C GLY A 179 4.72 -8.21 1.95
N GLU A 180 5.35 -7.34 2.74
CA GLU A 180 5.89 -7.67 4.06
C GLU A 180 5.13 -6.91 5.15
N ASN A 181 5.74 -5.88 5.72
CA ASN A 181 5.20 -5.20 6.89
C ASN A 181 4.43 -3.93 6.51
N LEU A 182 3.40 -3.59 7.29
CA LEU A 182 2.73 -2.29 7.21
C LEU A 182 2.89 -1.57 8.54
N LYS A 183 3.59 -0.44 8.52
CA LYS A 183 3.69 0.51 9.64
C LYS A 183 2.94 1.80 9.29
N GLY A 184 1.73 1.96 9.81
CA GLY A 184 0.88 3.13 9.54
C GLY A 184 -0.56 2.78 9.20
N ILE A 185 -1.09 3.27 8.07
CA ILE A 185 -2.50 3.15 7.69
C ILE A 185 -2.64 2.49 6.32
N GLY A 186 -3.40 1.40 6.23
CA GLY A 186 -3.86 0.81 4.98
C GLY A 186 -5.38 0.81 4.86
N ALA A 187 -5.93 1.32 3.76
CA ALA A 187 -7.37 1.32 3.54
C ALA A 187 -7.75 0.89 2.11
N GLY A 188 -8.84 0.12 2.02
CA GLY A 188 -9.43 -0.32 0.75
C GLY A 188 -10.90 -0.69 0.88
N LEU A 189 -11.73 -0.37 -0.14
CA LEU A 189 -13.17 -0.65 -0.07
C LEU A 189 -13.50 -2.14 -0.08
N VAL A 190 -12.69 -2.96 -0.74
CA VAL A 190 -12.84 -4.43 -0.72
C VAL A 190 -11.95 -5.01 0.36
N GLY A 191 -10.64 -4.74 0.32
CA GLY A 191 -9.81 -5.27 1.39
C GLY A 191 -8.40 -4.76 1.43
N VAL A 192 -7.74 -5.11 2.52
CA VAL A 192 -6.34 -4.77 2.78
C VAL A 192 -5.62 -6.02 3.25
N GLY A 193 -4.46 -6.27 2.63
CA GLY A 193 -3.60 -7.40 2.93
C GLY A 193 -2.22 -6.94 3.39
N VAL A 194 -1.72 -7.53 4.48
CA VAL A 194 -0.34 -7.35 4.96
C VAL A 194 0.27 -8.74 5.06
N GLY A 195 1.38 -8.98 4.35
CA GLY A 195 1.98 -10.32 4.25
C GLY A 195 2.61 -10.79 5.56
N ALA A 196 3.26 -9.89 6.30
CA ALA A 196 3.90 -10.17 7.58
C ALA A 196 3.23 -9.40 8.72
N ASP A 197 3.92 -8.42 9.32
CA ASP A 197 3.46 -7.72 10.51
C ASP A 197 2.75 -6.39 10.20
N LEU A 198 1.70 -6.10 10.98
CA LEU A 198 1.02 -4.80 11.01
C LEU A 198 1.35 -4.07 12.32
N ASP A 199 1.93 -2.87 12.23
CA ASP A 199 2.02 -1.88 13.32
C ASP A 199 1.21 -0.63 12.92
N GLY A 200 -0.09 -0.64 13.22
CA GLY A 200 -0.98 0.47 12.87
C GLY A 200 -2.44 0.10 12.62
N LEU A 201 -3.02 0.69 11.57
CA LEU A 201 -4.44 0.66 11.23
C LEU A 201 -4.68 0.03 9.86
N VAL A 202 -5.54 -0.97 9.80
CA VAL A 202 -6.06 -1.53 8.56
C VAL A 202 -7.59 -1.41 8.49
N LEU A 203 -8.09 -0.87 7.38
CA LEU A 203 -9.50 -0.66 7.07
C LEU A 203 -9.87 -1.36 5.76
N GLY A 204 -10.39 -2.58 5.83
CA GLY A 204 -10.92 -3.32 4.69
C GLY A 204 -12.45 -3.32 4.68
N GLY A 205 -13.07 -2.79 3.62
CA GLY A 205 -14.54 -2.68 3.57
C GLY A 205 -15.27 -4.02 3.45
N VAL A 206 -14.66 -5.06 2.87
CA VAL A 206 -15.16 -6.46 2.91
C VAL A 206 -14.29 -7.32 3.83
N GLY A 207 -12.96 -7.22 3.75
CA GLY A 207 -12.09 -8.01 4.62
C GLY A 207 -10.71 -7.43 4.83
N ALA A 208 -10.09 -7.81 5.94
CA ALA A 208 -8.72 -7.45 6.27
C ALA A 208 -7.92 -8.69 6.69
N GLY A 209 -6.71 -8.84 6.15
CA GLY A 209 -5.84 -9.99 6.42
C GLY A 209 -4.42 -9.55 6.76
N VAL A 210 -3.89 -10.09 7.85
CA VAL A 210 -2.48 -9.94 8.25
C VAL A 210 -1.87 -11.31 8.44
N GLY A 211 -0.79 -11.61 7.72
CA GLY A 211 -0.18 -12.95 7.70
C GLY A 211 0.46 -13.34 9.01
N GLU A 212 1.07 -12.39 9.72
CA GLU A 212 1.74 -12.63 11.00
C GLU A 212 1.11 -11.81 12.13
N ASN A 213 1.84 -10.91 12.77
CA ASN A 213 1.41 -10.26 13.99
C ASN A 213 0.76 -8.90 13.73
N VAL A 214 -0.16 -8.54 14.60
CA VAL A 214 -0.81 -7.24 14.61
C VAL A 214 -0.53 -6.55 15.92
N THR A 215 -0.05 -5.32 15.85
CA THR A 215 -0.12 -4.32 16.91
C THR A 215 -0.94 -3.15 16.39
N GLY A 216 -2.19 -3.02 16.84
CA GLY A 216 -3.07 -1.92 16.43
C GLY A 216 -4.51 -2.32 16.12
N LEU A 217 -5.09 -1.75 15.07
CA LEU A 217 -6.51 -1.86 14.73
C LEU A 217 -6.70 -2.52 13.37
N VAL A 218 -7.49 -3.61 13.34
CA VAL A 218 -7.88 -4.31 12.10
C VAL A 218 -9.40 -4.32 12.01
N LEU A 219 -9.93 -3.59 11.02
CA LEU A 219 -11.34 -3.57 10.68
C LEU A 219 -11.54 -4.27 9.34
N GLY A 220 -12.18 -5.43 9.36
CA GLY A 220 -12.71 -6.07 8.16
C GLY A 220 -14.23 -5.99 8.17
N GLY A 221 -14.85 -5.49 7.09
CA GLY A 221 -16.31 -5.33 7.04
C GLY A 221 -17.04 -6.63 7.31
N LEU A 222 -16.80 -7.68 6.53
CA LEU A 222 -17.32 -9.03 6.77
C LEU A 222 -16.42 -9.83 7.72
N GLY A 223 -15.09 -9.73 7.60
CA GLY A 223 -14.20 -10.52 8.45
C GLY A 223 -12.77 -10.02 8.50
N ALA A 224 -12.12 -10.31 9.62
CA ALA A 224 -10.71 -10.01 9.85
C ALA A 224 -9.95 -11.30 10.22
N GLY A 225 -8.81 -11.50 9.58
CA GLY A 225 -7.92 -12.64 9.79
C GLY A 225 -6.51 -12.21 10.17
N VAL A 226 -5.97 -12.81 11.23
CA VAL A 226 -4.58 -12.61 11.68
C VAL A 226 -3.91 -13.98 11.81
N GLY A 227 -2.86 -14.24 11.04
CA GLY A 227 -2.16 -15.53 11.05
C GLY A 227 -1.26 -15.75 12.26
N GLY A 228 -0.81 -14.68 12.92
CA GLY A 228 -0.01 -14.71 14.14
C GLY A 228 -0.78 -14.21 15.37
N ARG A 229 -0.12 -13.39 16.19
CA ARG A 229 -0.71 -12.80 17.39
C ARG A 229 -1.35 -11.45 17.08
N MET A 230 -2.47 -11.16 17.72
CA MET A 230 -3.12 -9.87 17.63
C MET A 230 -3.07 -9.15 18.97
N ARG A 231 -2.46 -7.97 19.02
CA ARG A 231 -2.50 -7.04 20.14
C ARG A 231 -3.20 -5.75 19.72
N GLY A 232 -4.39 -5.49 20.24
CA GLY A 232 -5.15 -4.28 19.95
C GLY A 232 -6.64 -4.54 19.73
N ILE A 233 -7.20 -4.01 18.65
CA ILE A 233 -8.65 -4.06 18.38
C ILE A 233 -8.90 -4.79 17.06
N GLY A 234 -9.73 -5.83 17.10
CA GLY A 234 -10.15 -6.57 15.91
C GLY A 234 -11.66 -6.55 15.74
N PHE A 235 -12.11 -6.31 14.51
CA PHE A 235 -13.51 -6.28 14.15
C PHE A 235 -13.76 -7.06 12.86
N GLY A 236 -14.78 -7.92 12.90
CA GLY A 236 -15.40 -8.52 11.73
C GLY A 236 -16.90 -8.70 11.93
N LEU A 237 -17.74 -8.27 10.98
CA LEU A 237 -19.19 -8.44 11.10
C LEU A 237 -19.59 -9.91 11.17
N ILE A 238 -18.94 -10.79 10.42
CA ILE A 238 -19.14 -12.24 10.50
C ILE A 238 -18.18 -12.80 11.55
N GLY A 239 -16.89 -12.50 11.47
CA GLY A 239 -15.98 -13.00 12.50
C GLY A 239 -14.57 -12.46 12.45
N LEU A 240 -13.91 -12.68 13.59
CA LEU A 240 -12.50 -12.38 13.81
C LEU A 240 -11.78 -13.71 14.09
N ALA A 241 -10.79 -14.03 13.25
CA ALA A 241 -9.98 -15.23 13.39
C ALA A 241 -8.52 -14.85 13.63
N VAL A 242 -7.93 -15.38 14.70
CA VAL A 242 -6.53 -15.18 15.09
C VAL A 242 -5.87 -16.54 15.28
N ALA A 243 -4.82 -16.87 14.53
CA ALA A 243 -4.17 -18.18 14.68
C ALA A 243 -3.28 -18.27 15.93
N GLY A 244 -2.85 -17.13 16.48
CA GLY A 244 -2.12 -17.03 17.74
C GLY A 244 -2.99 -16.57 18.91
N ASP A 245 -2.39 -15.72 19.75
CA ASP A 245 -3.06 -15.08 20.89
C ASP A 245 -3.79 -13.80 20.43
N LEU A 246 -5.00 -13.58 20.95
CA LEU A 246 -5.74 -12.32 20.83
C LEU A 246 -5.64 -11.59 22.18
N GLU A 247 -5.01 -10.43 22.20
CA GLU A 247 -4.86 -9.54 23.36
C GLU A 247 -5.47 -8.16 23.06
N GLY A 248 -6.56 -7.81 23.74
CA GLY A 248 -7.24 -6.51 23.60
C GLY A 248 -8.75 -6.64 23.41
N LEU A 249 -9.30 -5.94 22.42
CA LEU A 249 -10.74 -5.92 22.11
C LEU A 249 -11.02 -6.74 20.85
N GLY A 250 -11.92 -7.71 20.93
CA GLY A 250 -12.37 -8.49 19.79
C GLY A 250 -13.88 -8.37 19.60
N PHE A 251 -14.31 -8.06 18.38
CA PHE A 251 -15.71 -8.12 17.96
C PHE A 251 -15.87 -9.03 16.75
N GLY A 252 -16.78 -9.99 16.86
CA GLY A 252 -17.14 -10.91 15.77
C GLY A 252 -18.65 -11.12 15.77
N GLY A 253 -19.38 -10.62 14.77
CA GLY A 253 -20.85 -10.67 14.83
C GLY A 253 -21.45 -12.08 14.76
N VAL A 254 -20.77 -13.07 14.18
CA VAL A 254 -21.06 -14.50 14.40
C VAL A 254 -20.11 -15.07 15.44
N GLY A 255 -18.80 -14.84 15.32
CA GLY A 255 -17.91 -15.29 16.36
C GLY A 255 -16.46 -14.88 16.28
N ILE A 256 -15.77 -15.14 17.38
CA ILE A 256 -14.35 -14.89 17.56
C ILE A 256 -13.66 -16.22 17.79
N ARG A 257 -12.58 -16.48 17.06
CA ARG A 257 -11.74 -17.67 17.23
C ARG A 257 -10.28 -17.27 17.38
N ALA A 258 -9.66 -17.71 18.47
CA ALA A 258 -8.22 -17.65 18.65
C ALA A 258 -7.66 -19.07 18.84
N ALA A 259 -6.61 -19.48 18.11
CA ALA A 259 -5.99 -20.79 18.35
C ALA A 259 -5.13 -20.81 19.62
N GLY A 260 -4.65 -19.64 20.07
CA GLY A 260 -3.97 -19.45 21.34
C GLY A 260 -4.93 -19.02 22.45
N ASN A 261 -4.50 -18.01 23.21
CA ASN A 261 -5.23 -17.39 24.30
C ASN A 261 -6.08 -16.22 23.81
N ILE A 262 -7.19 -15.97 24.48
CA ILE A 262 -7.95 -14.72 24.37
C ILE A 262 -7.75 -13.98 25.69
N ARG A 263 -7.25 -12.74 25.64
CA ARG A 263 -7.02 -11.86 26.79
C ARG A 263 -7.65 -10.49 26.54
N GLY A 264 -8.66 -10.11 27.31
CA GLY A 264 -9.29 -8.79 27.21
C GLY A 264 -10.82 -8.83 27.09
N LEU A 265 -11.40 -7.96 26.27
CA LEU A 265 -12.85 -7.87 26.06
C LEU A 265 -13.22 -8.52 24.73
N THR A 266 -14.11 -9.51 24.76
CA THR A 266 -14.57 -10.18 23.55
C THR A 266 -16.08 -10.27 23.46
N LEU A 267 -16.60 -9.88 22.30
CA LEU A 267 -18.03 -9.92 21.95
C LEU A 267 -18.20 -10.75 20.68
N GLY A 268 -18.53 -12.03 20.84
CA GLY A 268 -18.95 -12.91 19.74
C GLY A 268 -20.46 -12.98 19.69
N GLY A 269 -21.11 -12.66 18.57
CA GLY A 269 -22.58 -12.66 18.51
C GLY A 269 -23.22 -14.05 18.63
N VAL A 270 -22.46 -15.12 18.35
CA VAL A 270 -22.89 -16.51 18.58
C VAL A 270 -21.84 -17.27 19.40
N VAL A 271 -20.58 -17.31 18.95
CA VAL A 271 -19.52 -18.12 19.57
C VAL A 271 -18.25 -17.33 19.87
N VAL A 272 -17.64 -17.60 21.03
CA VAL A 272 -16.25 -17.24 21.33
C VAL A 272 -15.48 -18.51 21.67
N ALA A 273 -14.38 -18.78 20.94
CA ALA A 273 -13.58 -19.99 21.13
C ALA A 273 -12.08 -19.68 21.21
N ALA A 274 -11.42 -20.24 22.22
CA ALA A 274 -9.96 -20.21 22.38
C ALA A 274 -9.38 -21.64 22.35
N GLY A 275 -8.27 -21.81 21.65
CA GLY A 275 -7.54 -23.08 21.62
C GLY A 275 -6.76 -23.36 22.92
N LYS A 276 -6.50 -22.35 23.74
CA LYS A 276 -5.90 -22.49 25.08
C LYS A 276 -6.84 -21.96 26.17
N SER A 277 -6.66 -20.70 26.57
CA SER A 277 -7.38 -20.07 27.67
C SER A 277 -8.09 -18.78 27.26
N ILE A 278 -9.22 -18.47 27.91
CA ILE A 278 -9.91 -17.17 27.84
C ILE A 278 -9.68 -16.45 29.18
N THR A 279 -9.29 -15.18 29.15
CA THR A 279 -9.11 -14.33 30.34
C THR A 279 -9.66 -12.93 30.09
N GLY A 280 -10.69 -12.50 30.82
CA GLY A 280 -11.24 -11.15 30.74
C GLY A 280 -12.77 -11.11 30.77
N LEU A 281 -13.36 -10.19 30.01
CA LEU A 281 -14.81 -10.04 29.87
C LEU A 281 -15.25 -10.63 28.53
N THR A 282 -16.10 -11.66 28.56
CA THR A 282 -16.50 -12.40 27.37
C THR A 282 -18.01 -12.55 27.29
N LEU A 283 -18.58 -12.20 26.14
CA LEU A 283 -19.96 -12.48 25.76
C LEU A 283 -19.96 -13.37 24.52
N GLY A 284 -20.61 -14.53 24.65
CA GLY A 284 -20.85 -15.46 23.55
C GLY A 284 -22.23 -16.12 23.74
N PRO A 285 -23.32 -15.58 23.17
CA PRO A 285 -24.68 -15.99 23.48
C PRO A 285 -24.94 -17.48 23.31
N ALA A 286 -24.39 -18.14 22.29
CA ALA A 286 -24.57 -19.57 22.11
C ALA A 286 -23.44 -20.41 22.73
N ARG A 287 -22.18 -19.98 22.62
CA ARG A 287 -21.10 -20.81 23.19
C ARG A 287 -19.86 -20.02 23.51
N VAL A 288 -19.32 -20.23 24.71
CA VAL A 288 -17.95 -19.85 25.08
C VAL A 288 -17.15 -21.12 25.37
N ARG A 289 -16.04 -21.33 24.66
CA ARG A 289 -15.21 -22.54 24.82
C ARG A 289 -13.72 -22.23 24.91
N ALA A 290 -13.05 -22.87 25.87
CA ALA A 290 -11.59 -22.91 25.95
C ALA A 290 -11.12 -24.35 26.19
N LYS A 291 -9.95 -24.75 25.66
CA LYS A 291 -9.42 -26.12 25.90
C LYS A 291 -8.77 -26.29 27.26
N GLU A 292 -8.34 -25.19 27.90
CA GLU A 292 -7.62 -25.25 29.17
C GLU A 292 -8.41 -24.53 30.28
N ARG A 293 -8.66 -23.23 30.12
CA ARG A 293 -9.23 -22.41 31.18
C ARG A 293 -10.09 -21.25 30.67
N VAL A 294 -11.17 -20.95 31.37
CA VAL A 294 -11.92 -19.69 31.25
C VAL A 294 -11.77 -18.93 32.56
N SER A 295 -11.46 -17.63 32.48
CA SER A 295 -11.33 -16.80 33.67
C SER A 295 -11.77 -15.36 33.49
N GLY A 296 -12.42 -14.81 34.50
CA GLY A 296 -12.96 -13.45 34.48
C GLY A 296 -14.49 -13.46 34.51
N ILE A 297 -15.11 -12.56 33.77
CA ILE A 297 -16.58 -12.43 33.69
C ILE A 297 -17.02 -12.99 32.34
N THR A 298 -17.74 -14.10 32.34
CA THR A 298 -18.16 -14.78 31.10
C THR A 298 -19.66 -15.01 31.10
N THR A 299 -20.30 -14.67 30.00
CA THR A 299 -21.75 -14.80 29.82
C THR A 299 -22.08 -15.58 28.54
N SER A 300 -22.96 -16.56 28.67
CA SER A 300 -23.54 -17.33 27.56
C SER A 300 -24.97 -17.73 27.90
N LEU A 301 -25.85 -17.84 26.91
CA LEU A 301 -27.22 -18.32 27.09
C LEU A 301 -27.30 -19.85 27.01
N VAL A 302 -26.37 -20.50 26.30
CA VAL A 302 -26.45 -21.95 26.08
C VAL A 302 -25.29 -22.68 26.77
N SER A 303 -24.02 -22.36 26.49
CA SER A 303 -22.94 -23.06 27.18
C SER A 303 -21.61 -22.35 27.37
N ILE A 304 -21.00 -22.62 28.52
CA ILE A 304 -19.61 -22.28 28.86
C ILE A 304 -18.87 -23.59 29.15
N GLY A 305 -17.76 -23.84 28.47
CA GLY A 305 -17.00 -25.08 28.62
C GLY A 305 -15.49 -24.89 28.65
N ALA A 306 -14.86 -25.30 29.75
CA ALA A 306 -13.40 -25.41 29.90
C ALA A 306 -13.02 -26.29 31.10
N PRO A 307 -11.89 -27.03 31.05
CA PRO A 307 -11.45 -27.85 32.18
C PRO A 307 -11.29 -27.08 33.49
N ALA A 308 -10.79 -25.84 33.44
CA ALA A 308 -10.71 -24.96 34.60
C ALA A 308 -11.55 -23.69 34.40
N MET A 309 -12.36 -23.34 35.39
CA MET A 309 -13.21 -22.15 35.37
C MET A 309 -12.93 -21.30 36.62
N ARG A 310 -12.56 -20.02 36.43
CA ARG A 310 -12.28 -19.09 37.54
C ARG A 310 -12.88 -17.70 37.35
N GLY A 311 -13.87 -17.33 38.15
CA GLY A 311 -14.46 -15.99 38.12
C GLY A 311 -15.98 -16.00 38.21
N VAL A 312 -16.64 -15.10 37.50
CA VAL A 312 -18.10 -15.00 37.44
C VAL A 312 -18.58 -15.55 36.10
N MET A 313 -19.35 -16.63 36.15
CA MET A 313 -19.87 -17.30 34.96
C MET A 313 -21.38 -17.42 35.05
N VAL A 314 -22.04 -16.97 33.98
CA VAL A 314 -23.50 -17.06 33.84
C VAL A 314 -23.78 -17.82 32.55
N SER A 315 -24.34 -19.02 32.69
CA SER A 315 -24.76 -19.88 31.59
C SER A 315 -26.24 -20.24 31.72
N GLY A 316 -26.99 -20.26 30.61
CA GLY A 316 -28.42 -20.58 30.67
C GLY A 316 -28.74 -22.08 30.70
N LEU A 317 -27.88 -22.94 30.14
CA LEU A 317 -28.14 -24.38 30.06
C LEU A 317 -26.95 -25.18 30.59
N THR A 318 -25.93 -25.38 29.76
CA THR A 318 -24.90 -26.37 30.08
C THR A 318 -23.60 -25.72 30.47
N GLU A 319 -23.00 -26.22 31.55
CA GLU A 319 -21.66 -25.87 31.99
C GLU A 319 -20.87 -27.15 32.14
N TRP A 320 -19.67 -27.18 31.60
CA TRP A 320 -18.79 -28.34 31.75
C TRP A 320 -17.40 -27.89 32.18
N SER A 321 -16.99 -28.33 33.37
CA SER A 321 -15.66 -28.08 33.93
C SER A 321 -15.29 -29.16 34.93
N SER A 322 -13.99 -29.46 35.03
CA SER A 322 -13.46 -30.36 36.06
C SER A 322 -13.00 -29.62 37.32
N ARG A 323 -12.77 -28.30 37.24
CA ARG A 323 -12.36 -27.46 38.37
C ARG A 323 -13.00 -26.07 38.28
N ILE A 324 -13.85 -25.74 39.24
CA ILE A 324 -14.52 -24.44 39.34
C ILE A 324 -14.01 -23.70 40.59
N SER A 325 -13.61 -22.44 40.42
CA SER A 325 -13.20 -21.54 41.51
C SER A 325 -13.81 -20.15 41.31
N GLY A 326 -14.99 -19.91 41.88
CA GLY A 326 -15.70 -18.64 41.73
C GLY A 326 -17.21 -18.82 41.78
N PHE A 327 -17.94 -17.77 41.37
CA PHE A 327 -19.39 -17.81 41.27
C PHE A 327 -19.79 -18.31 39.88
N THR A 328 -20.45 -19.44 39.84
CA THR A 328 -20.94 -20.05 38.62
C THR A 328 -22.43 -20.32 38.80
N ARG A 329 -23.27 -19.84 37.87
CA ARG A 329 -24.72 -20.03 37.89
C ARG A 329 -25.18 -20.57 36.55
N SER A 330 -25.61 -21.84 36.54
CA SER A 330 -26.42 -22.45 35.49
C SER A 330 -27.90 -22.38 35.86
N THR A 331 -28.78 -22.11 34.88
CA THR A 331 -30.25 -22.17 35.08
C THR A 331 -30.87 -23.53 34.78
N SER A 332 -30.14 -24.51 34.26
CA SER A 332 -30.58 -25.91 34.26
C SER A 332 -29.84 -26.69 35.36
N GLY A 333 -30.43 -26.67 36.55
CA GLY A 333 -30.12 -27.63 37.62
C GLY A 333 -30.78 -28.98 37.37
#